data_AF-A0A8J7SND1-F1
#
_entry.id   AF-A0A8J7SND1-F1
#
_cell.length_a   1.000
_cell.length_b   1.000
_cell.length_c   1.000
_cell.angle_alpha   90.00
_cell.angle_beta   90.00
_cell.angle_gamma   90.00
#
_symmetry.space_group_name_H-M   'P 1'
#
loop_
_entity.id
_entity.type
_entity.pdbx_description
1 polymer ?
#
loop_
_entity_poly.entity_id
_entity_poly.type
_entity_poly.pdbx_seq_one_letter_code
_entity_poly.pdbx_strand_id
1 'polypeptide(L)'
;ATKNFPIPNGVNAVHAYPTPKSDGRVWVADNITSEEMWAGIIYELHNIRNGPAFQRIERDAKYFACNREEYIMRYAQLEYKAAQETAIFYKTIWLPYSKSKGIKAKPQLWFHYPPDTFEKWASSFKDKNSYPWHPYSGYYDIIVKDMVKNY
;
A
#
# COMPACT_ATOMS: atom_id res chain seq x y z
N ALA A 1 -10.32 -4.97 -25.50
CA ALA A 1 -10.23 -5.54 -24.13
C ALA A 1 -9.06 -4.89 -23.42
N THR A 2 -9.31 -4.05 -22.43
CA THR A 2 -8.26 -3.51 -21.56
C THR A 2 -7.55 -4.70 -20.90
N LYS A 3 -6.26 -4.88 -21.18
CA LYS A 3 -5.45 -5.89 -20.47
C LYS A 3 -5.61 -5.61 -18.98
N ASN A 4 -6.14 -6.59 -18.23
CA ASN A 4 -6.21 -6.52 -16.79
C ASN A 4 -4.81 -6.16 -16.25
N PHE A 5 -4.73 -5.22 -15.31
CA PHE A 5 -3.47 -4.91 -14.65
C PHE A 5 -3.03 -6.18 -13.91
N PRO A 6 -1.86 -6.76 -14.25
CA PRO A 6 -1.43 -7.99 -13.60
C PRO A 6 -1.08 -7.67 -12.15
N ILE A 7 -1.80 -8.28 -11.21
CA ILE A 7 -1.48 -8.20 -9.79
C ILE A 7 -0.20 -9.02 -9.57
N PRO A 8 0.84 -8.48 -8.90
CA PRO A 8 2.06 -9.23 -8.62
C PRO A 8 1.79 -10.53 -7.85
N ASN A 9 2.55 -11.58 -8.15
CA ASN A 9 2.46 -12.85 -7.41
C ASN A 9 2.66 -12.63 -5.91
N GLY A 10 1.78 -13.19 -5.09
CA GLY A 10 1.82 -13.05 -3.63
C GLY A 10 1.19 -11.75 -3.10
N VAL A 11 0.58 -10.94 -3.96
CA VAL A 11 -0.16 -9.74 -3.57
C VAL A 11 -1.66 -9.95 -3.81
N ASN A 12 -2.49 -9.63 -2.80
CA ASN A 12 -3.94 -9.86 -2.86
C ASN A 12 -4.70 -8.68 -3.46
N ALA A 13 -4.15 -7.47 -3.37
CA ALA A 13 -4.75 -6.25 -3.88
C ALA A 13 -3.67 -5.21 -4.20
N VAL A 14 -3.95 -4.36 -5.19
CA VAL A 14 -3.09 -3.22 -5.57
C VAL A 14 -3.95 -2.04 -5.97
N HIS A 15 -3.41 -0.83 -5.81
CA HIS A 15 -4.07 0.40 -6.22
C HIS A 15 -3.28 1.19 -7.27
N ALA A 16 -4.01 2.05 -7.97
CA ALA A 16 -3.48 3.24 -8.62
C ALA A 16 -4.23 4.43 -8.00
N TYR A 17 -3.51 5.41 -7.46
CA TYR A 17 -4.11 6.64 -6.97
C TYR A 17 -4.49 7.56 -8.15
N PRO A 18 -5.52 8.42 -8.02
CA PRO A 18 -5.99 9.26 -9.10
C PRO A 18 -4.95 10.31 -9.50
N THR A 19 -4.95 10.67 -10.78
CA THR A 19 -4.17 11.76 -11.35
C THR A 19 -5.10 12.69 -12.16
N PRO A 20 -4.64 13.88 -12.60
CA PRO A 20 -5.44 14.70 -13.51
C PRO A 20 -5.81 14.01 -14.83
N LYS A 21 -5.14 12.90 -15.19
CA LYS A 21 -5.34 12.15 -16.44
C LYS A 21 -6.02 10.80 -16.25
N SER A 22 -6.23 10.34 -15.03
CA SER A 22 -6.71 8.98 -14.75
C SER A 22 -7.43 8.87 -13.41
N ASP A 23 -8.52 8.12 -13.40
CA ASP A 23 -9.21 7.76 -12.16
C ASP A 23 -8.38 6.83 -11.28
N GLY A 24 -8.65 6.87 -9.98
CA GLY A 24 -8.13 5.90 -9.03
C GLY A 24 -8.76 4.53 -9.26
N ARG A 25 -7.98 3.47 -9.07
CA ARG A 25 -8.42 2.08 -9.27
C ARG A 25 -7.87 1.18 -8.19
N VAL A 26 -8.63 0.15 -7.86
CA VAL A 26 -8.20 -0.97 -7.03
C VAL A 26 -8.39 -2.24 -7.84
N TRP A 27 -7.38 -3.09 -7.85
CA TRP A 27 -7.44 -4.44 -8.39
C TRP A 27 -7.27 -5.43 -7.24
N VAL A 28 -8.05 -6.50 -7.26
CA VAL A 28 -8.01 -7.58 -6.27
C VAL A 28 -7.89 -8.93 -6.96
N ALA A 29 -7.18 -9.85 -6.31
CA ALA A 29 -7.07 -11.21 -6.80
C ALA A 29 -8.45 -11.89 -6.79
N ASP A 30 -8.70 -12.74 -7.78
CA ASP A 30 -9.98 -13.46 -7.95
C ASP A 30 -9.98 -14.85 -7.29
N ASN A 31 -8.84 -15.27 -6.74
CA ASN A 31 -8.61 -16.58 -6.12
C ASN A 31 -8.45 -16.52 -4.59
N ILE A 32 -9.00 -15.49 -3.95
CA ILE A 32 -8.97 -15.27 -2.49
C ILE A 32 -10.38 -15.31 -1.89
N THR A 33 -10.48 -15.44 -0.57
CA THR A 33 -11.77 -15.39 0.13
C THR A 33 -12.40 -14.01 0.06
N SER A 34 -13.73 -13.93 0.20
CA SER A 34 -14.45 -12.65 0.19
C SER A 34 -13.97 -11.69 1.27
N GLU A 35 -13.57 -12.18 2.45
CA GLU A 35 -13.03 -11.32 3.51
C GLU A 35 -11.64 -10.79 3.17
N GLU A 36 -10.76 -11.63 2.58
CA GLU A 36 -9.45 -11.18 2.09
C GLU A 36 -9.59 -10.10 1.01
N MET A 37 -10.53 -10.30 0.09
CA MET A 37 -10.87 -9.31 -0.93
C MET A 37 -11.34 -8.00 -0.30
N TRP A 38 -12.24 -8.07 0.69
CA TRP A 38 -12.77 -6.87 1.33
C TRP A 38 -11.72 -6.13 2.15
N ALA A 39 -10.90 -6.85 2.91
CA ALA A 39 -9.79 -6.28 3.65
C ALA A 39 -8.77 -5.60 2.71
N GLY A 40 -8.44 -6.26 1.59
CA GLY A 40 -7.59 -5.72 0.53
C GLY A 40 -8.17 -4.43 -0.06
N ILE A 41 -9.44 -4.44 -0.47
CA ILE A 41 -10.10 -3.25 -1.04
C ILE A 41 -10.04 -2.08 -0.07
N ILE A 42 -10.39 -2.29 1.20
CA ILE A 42 -10.40 -1.20 2.20
C ILE A 42 -8.98 -0.66 2.42
N TYR A 43 -7.98 -1.53 2.54
CA TYR A 43 -6.58 -1.12 2.66
C TYR A 43 -6.10 -0.31 1.47
N GLU A 44 -6.38 -0.78 0.25
CA GLU A 44 -6.03 -0.08 -0.99
C GLU A 44 -6.75 1.26 -1.14
N LEU A 45 -8.01 1.38 -0.69
CA LEU A 45 -8.72 2.66 -0.65
C LEU A 45 -8.09 3.66 0.32
N HIS A 46 -7.60 3.20 1.48
CA HIS A 46 -6.84 4.05 2.39
C HIS A 46 -5.50 4.49 1.76
N ASN A 47 -4.82 3.61 1.02
CA ASN A 47 -3.63 3.99 0.25
C ASN A 47 -3.92 5.01 -0.85
N ILE A 48 -5.04 4.90 -1.58
CA ILE A 48 -5.44 5.88 -2.58
C ILE A 48 -5.56 7.29 -1.98
N ARG A 49 -6.05 7.42 -0.74
CA ARG A 49 -6.13 8.71 -0.04
C ARG A 49 -4.75 9.34 0.23
N ASN A 50 -3.70 8.53 0.25
CA ASN A 50 -2.31 8.99 0.35
C ASN A 50 -1.71 9.44 -1.00
N GLY A 51 -2.46 9.36 -2.11
CA GLY A 51 -1.99 9.71 -3.46
C GLY A 51 -1.18 11.01 -3.57
N PRO A 52 -1.68 12.16 -3.06
CA PRO A 52 -0.92 13.41 -3.09
C PRO A 52 0.40 13.34 -2.30
N ALA A 53 0.50 12.51 -1.26
CA ALA A 53 1.73 12.31 -0.51
C ALA A 53 2.72 11.40 -1.27
N PHE A 54 2.25 10.34 -1.91
CA PHE A 54 3.07 9.52 -2.82
C PHE A 54 3.67 10.37 -3.93
N GLN A 55 2.87 11.19 -4.62
CA GLN A 55 3.35 12.11 -5.67
C GLN A 55 4.44 13.06 -5.18
N ARG A 56 4.36 13.55 -3.94
CA ARG A 56 5.42 14.39 -3.36
C ARG A 56 6.72 13.60 -3.17
N ILE A 57 6.64 12.36 -2.70
CA ILE A 57 7.82 11.50 -2.51
C ILE A 57 8.46 11.16 -3.86
N GLU A 58 7.65 10.80 -4.87
CA GLU A 58 8.12 10.55 -6.24
C GLU A 58 8.79 11.78 -6.86
N ARG A 59 8.20 12.96 -6.67
CA ARG A 59 8.79 14.23 -7.09
C ARG A 59 10.13 14.48 -6.41
N ASP A 60 10.21 14.26 -5.10
CA ASP A 60 11.45 14.48 -4.35
C ASP A 60 12.56 13.52 -4.84
N ALA A 61 12.25 12.25 -5.12
CA ALA A 61 13.20 11.32 -5.75
C ALA A 61 13.61 11.77 -7.17
N LYS A 62 12.65 12.22 -7.98
CA LYS A 62 12.88 12.70 -9.35
C LYS A 62 13.87 13.87 -9.38
N TYR A 63 13.82 14.76 -8.41
CA TYR A 63 14.72 15.93 -8.33
C TYR A 63 15.86 15.75 -7.33
N PHE A 64 16.19 14.51 -6.97
CA PHE A 64 17.29 14.17 -6.05
C PHE A 64 17.21 14.86 -4.67
N ALA A 65 16.00 15.23 -4.23
CA ALA A 65 15.74 15.82 -2.92
C ALA A 65 15.59 14.78 -1.80
N CYS A 66 15.60 13.48 -2.15
CA CYS A 66 15.79 12.39 -1.21
C CYS A 66 16.65 11.29 -1.83
N ASN A 67 17.33 10.53 -0.97
CA ASN A 67 18.04 9.32 -1.39
C ASN A 67 17.11 8.10 -1.42
N ARG A 68 17.62 6.97 -1.90
CA ARG A 68 16.86 5.72 -2.05
C ARG A 68 16.25 5.23 -0.73
N GLU A 69 17.02 5.25 0.36
CA GLU A 69 16.54 4.76 1.66
C GLU A 69 15.42 5.64 2.22
N GLU A 70 15.60 6.96 2.14
CA GLU A 70 14.58 7.94 2.52
C GLU A 70 13.30 7.77 1.69
N TYR A 71 13.43 7.57 0.37
CA TYR A 71 12.28 7.29 -0.51
C TYR A 71 11.50 6.04 -0.05
N ILE A 72 12.21 4.93 0.14
CA ILE A 72 11.62 3.64 0.55
C ILE A 72 10.89 3.78 1.89
N MET A 73 11.52 4.43 2.88
CA MET A 73 10.93 4.59 4.21
C MET A 73 9.73 5.54 4.22
N ARG A 74 9.79 6.63 3.46
CA ARG A 74 8.64 7.54 3.31
C ARG A 74 7.45 6.84 2.65
N TYR A 75 7.70 5.96 1.66
CA TYR A 75 6.64 5.12 1.07
C TYR A 75 6.03 4.17 2.09
N ALA A 76 6.88 3.40 2.79
CA ALA A 76 6.45 2.44 3.80
C ALA A 76 5.65 3.13 4.93
N GLN A 77 6.01 4.35 5.30
CA GLN A 77 5.29 5.12 6.31
C GLN A 77 3.84 5.47 5.89
N LEU A 78 3.60 5.74 4.60
CA LEU A 78 2.25 5.98 4.10
C LEU A 78 1.41 4.70 4.11
N GLU A 79 2.00 3.56 3.75
CA GLU A 79 1.33 2.26 3.83
C GLU A 79 1.04 1.85 5.27
N TYR A 80 1.96 2.09 6.20
CA TYR A 80 1.73 1.89 7.63
C TYR A 80 0.54 2.72 8.13
N LYS A 81 0.42 3.98 7.70
CA LYS A 81 -0.75 4.81 8.01
C LYS A 81 -2.03 4.19 7.45
N ALA A 82 -2.03 3.69 6.20
CA ALA A 82 -3.18 3.02 5.62
C ALA A 82 -3.56 1.74 6.39
N ALA A 83 -2.57 0.98 6.88
CA ALA A 83 -2.78 -0.20 7.72
C ALA A 83 -3.44 0.18 9.06
N GLN A 84 -2.99 1.27 9.70
CA GLN A 84 -3.63 1.79 10.91
C GLN A 84 -5.08 2.21 10.67
N GLU A 85 -5.36 2.92 9.58
CA GLU A 85 -6.74 3.31 9.22
C GLU A 85 -7.62 2.08 8.95
N THR A 86 -7.08 1.05 8.30
CA THR A 86 -7.76 -0.24 8.05
C THR A 86 -8.07 -0.97 9.36
N ALA A 87 -7.14 -0.97 10.32
CA ALA A 87 -7.34 -1.54 11.64
C ALA A 87 -8.44 -0.81 12.43
N ILE A 88 -8.52 0.51 12.28
CA ILE A 88 -9.60 1.32 12.87
C ILE A 88 -10.94 0.97 12.22
N PHE A 89 -11.01 0.91 10.88
CA PHE A 89 -12.23 0.50 10.16
C PHE A 89 -12.72 -0.88 10.61
N TYR A 90 -11.79 -1.83 10.77
CA TYR A 90 -12.13 -3.16 11.26
C TYR A 90 -12.78 -3.12 12.64
N LYS A 91 -12.15 -2.42 13.60
CA LYS A 91 -12.64 -2.33 14.99
C LYS A 91 -13.99 -1.63 15.08
N THR A 92 -14.19 -0.59 14.28
CA THR A 92 -15.33 0.33 14.45
C THR A 92 -16.51 0.04 13.53
N ILE A 93 -16.29 -0.61 12.38
CA ILE A 93 -17.31 -0.86 11.36
C ILE A 93 -17.45 -2.36 11.06
N TRP A 94 -16.39 -3.02 10.59
CA TRP A 94 -16.48 -4.39 10.08
C TRP A 94 -16.79 -5.42 11.17
N LEU A 95 -16.11 -5.33 12.32
CA LEU A 95 -16.29 -6.27 13.41
C LEU A 95 -17.70 -6.17 14.02
N PRO A 96 -18.24 -4.96 14.32
CA PRO A 96 -19.64 -4.82 14.71
C PRO A 96 -20.63 -5.36 13.67
N TYR A 97 -20.42 -5.04 12.40
CA TYR A 97 -21.26 -5.56 11.30
C TYR A 97 -21.24 -7.09 11.27
N SER A 98 -20.05 -7.69 11.27
CA SER A 98 -19.88 -9.14 11.22
C SER A 98 -20.56 -9.83 12.39
N LYS A 99 -20.38 -9.29 13.62
CA LYS A 99 -21.08 -9.78 14.83
C LYS A 99 -22.60 -9.73 14.66
N SER A 100 -23.14 -8.63 14.16
CA SER A 100 -24.59 -8.48 13.93
C SER A 100 -25.16 -9.46 12.90
N LYS A 101 -24.32 -10.00 12.02
CA LYS A 101 -24.68 -10.95 10.97
C LYS A 101 -24.28 -12.40 11.29
N GLY A 102 -23.71 -12.66 12.47
CA GLY A 102 -23.19 -13.99 12.82
C GLY A 102 -21.98 -14.41 11.98
N ILE A 103 -21.28 -13.47 11.33
CA ILE A 103 -20.09 -13.71 10.52
C ILE A 103 -18.87 -13.69 11.44
N LYS A 104 -18.04 -14.74 11.36
CA LYS A 104 -16.77 -14.81 12.08
C LYS A 104 -15.66 -14.13 11.28
N ALA A 105 -15.36 -12.88 11.62
CA ALA A 105 -14.27 -12.11 11.01
C ALA A 105 -12.88 -12.58 11.48
N LYS A 106 -11.87 -12.44 10.60
CA LYS A 106 -10.47 -12.82 10.85
C LYS A 106 -9.60 -11.57 11.08
N PRO A 107 -9.28 -11.20 12.33
CA PRO A 107 -8.58 -9.95 12.65
C PRO A 107 -7.23 -9.76 11.93
N GLN A 108 -6.53 -10.86 11.65
CA GLN A 108 -5.23 -10.84 10.97
C GLN A 108 -5.29 -10.29 9.55
N LEU A 109 -6.44 -10.35 8.88
CA LEU A 109 -6.62 -9.78 7.53
C LEU A 109 -6.70 -8.26 7.55
N TRP A 110 -7.04 -7.68 8.70
CA TRP A 110 -7.41 -6.27 8.83
C TRP A 110 -6.35 -5.45 9.55
N PHE A 111 -5.10 -5.92 9.58
CA PHE A 111 -4.00 -5.29 10.32
C PHE A 111 -4.38 -5.00 11.78
N HIS A 112 -5.17 -5.86 12.43
CA HIS A 112 -5.73 -5.55 13.76
C HIS A 112 -4.66 -5.41 14.86
N TYR A 113 -3.48 -6.01 14.64
CA TYR A 113 -2.34 -6.02 15.56
C TYR A 113 -1.08 -5.42 14.94
N PRO A 114 -1.11 -4.19 14.36
CA PRO A 114 0.13 -3.58 13.91
C PRO A 114 0.91 -3.11 15.16
N PRO A 115 2.24 -2.98 15.08
CA PRO A 115 3.00 -2.26 16.09
C PRO A 115 2.44 -0.84 16.28
N ASP A 116 2.61 -0.24 17.44
CA ASP A 116 2.02 1.09 17.73
C ASP A 116 2.72 2.25 17.00
N THR A 117 3.97 2.05 16.59
CA THR A 117 4.77 3.08 15.91
C THR A 117 5.37 2.56 14.61
N PHE A 118 5.59 3.48 13.68
CA PHE A 118 6.22 3.16 12.41
C PHE A 118 7.62 2.59 12.62
N GLU A 119 8.39 3.08 13.58
CA GLU A 119 9.76 2.62 13.86
C GLU A 119 9.77 1.16 14.31
N LYS A 120 8.83 0.77 15.17
CA LYS A 120 8.68 -0.63 15.59
C LYS A 120 8.30 -1.51 14.41
N TRP A 121 7.35 -1.07 13.59
CA TRP A 121 6.95 -1.79 12.38
C TRP A 121 8.10 -1.91 11.37
N ALA A 122 8.79 -0.81 11.08
CA ALA A 122 9.92 -0.74 10.17
C ALA A 122 11.10 -1.61 10.62
N SER A 123 11.34 -1.70 11.94
CA SER A 123 12.42 -2.53 12.51
C SER A 123 12.28 -4.03 12.21
N SER A 124 11.08 -4.49 11.82
CA SER A 124 10.85 -5.89 11.42
C SER A 124 11.40 -6.20 10.03
N PHE A 125 11.63 -5.20 9.17
CA PHE A 125 12.07 -5.37 7.79
C PHE A 125 13.60 -5.36 7.67
N LYS A 126 14.22 -6.47 8.09
CA LYS A 126 15.69 -6.63 8.07
C LYS A 126 16.23 -7.07 6.71
N ASP A 127 15.45 -7.84 5.96
CA ASP A 127 15.87 -8.35 4.66
C ASP A 127 15.69 -7.29 3.57
N LYS A 128 16.80 -6.80 3.03
CA LYS A 128 16.85 -5.80 1.95
C LYS A 128 16.34 -6.34 0.60
N ASN A 129 16.17 -7.66 0.46
CA ASN A 129 15.55 -8.29 -0.70
C ASN A 129 14.04 -8.49 -0.53
N SER A 130 13.49 -8.09 0.61
CA SER A 130 12.07 -8.20 0.93
C SER A 130 11.41 -6.82 1.01
N TYR A 131 10.11 -6.80 1.31
CA TYR A 131 9.38 -5.57 1.61
C TYR A 131 10.01 -4.82 2.81
N PRO A 132 10.06 -3.47 2.79
CA PRO A 132 9.67 -2.56 1.71
C PRO A 132 10.79 -2.30 0.67
N TRP A 133 12.00 -2.81 0.94
CA TRP A 133 13.22 -2.46 0.21
C TRP A 133 13.19 -2.84 -1.27
N HIS A 134 12.90 -4.10 -1.58
CA HIS A 134 12.92 -4.61 -2.95
C HIS A 134 11.90 -3.92 -3.89
N PRO A 135 10.59 -3.86 -3.56
CA PRO A 135 9.61 -3.26 -4.48
C PRO A 135 9.89 -1.77 -4.71
N TYR A 136 10.20 -1.01 -3.65
CA TYR A 136 10.34 0.43 -3.78
C TYR A 136 11.71 0.87 -4.30
N SER A 137 12.76 0.06 -4.16
CA SER A 137 14.03 0.30 -4.86
C SER A 137 13.82 0.32 -6.38
N GLY A 138 13.04 -0.63 -6.92
CA GLY A 138 12.74 -0.67 -8.35
C GLY A 138 12.00 0.59 -8.83
N TYR A 139 11.04 1.10 -8.05
CA TYR A 139 10.35 2.34 -8.38
C TYR A 139 11.28 3.56 -8.37
N TYR A 140 12.14 3.67 -7.36
CA TYR A 140 13.15 4.73 -7.29
C TYR A 140 14.09 4.69 -8.51
N ASP A 141 14.58 3.51 -8.88
CA ASP A 141 15.50 3.33 -10.00
C ASP A 141 14.87 3.74 -11.33
N ILE A 142 13.58 3.43 -11.55
CA ILE A 142 12.82 3.85 -12.73
C ILE A 142 12.72 5.39 -12.77
N ILE A 143 12.30 6.02 -11.68
CA ILE A 143 12.09 7.47 -11.59
C ILE A 143 13.40 8.22 -11.89
N VAL A 144 14.51 7.80 -11.25
CA VAL A 144 15.82 8.42 -11.43
C VAL A 144 16.37 8.20 -12.84
N LYS A 145 16.26 6.97 -13.37
CA LYS A 145 16.72 6.65 -14.73
C LYS A 145 16.00 7.47 -15.78
N ASP A 146 14.69 7.63 -15.66
CA ASP A 146 13.90 8.43 -16.59
C ASP A 146 14.28 9.92 -16.51
N MET A 147 14.63 10.43 -15.33
CA MET A 147 15.12 11.79 -15.21
C MET A 147 16.48 11.98 -15.90
N VAL A 148 17.46 11.11 -15.63
CA VAL A 148 18.81 11.20 -16.22
C VAL A 148 18.79 11.12 -17.74
N LYS A 149 17.89 10.31 -18.33
CA LYS A 149 17.73 10.21 -19.79
C LYS A 149 17.20 11.48 -20.47
N ASN A 150 16.53 12.35 -19.71
CA ASN A 150 15.90 13.57 -20.23
C ASN A 150 16.79 14.81 -20.08
N TYR A 151 18.05 14.63 -19.65
CA TYR A 151 19.12 15.64 -19.63
C TYR A 151 20.17 15.30 -20.69
#